data_AF-A0A4P6ZLK5-F1
#
_entry.id   AF-A0A4P6ZLK5-F1
#
_cell.length_a   1.000
_cell.length_b   1.000
_cell.length_c   1.000
_cell.angle_alpha   90.00
_cell.angle_beta   90.00
_cell.angle_gamma   90.00
#
_symmetry.space_group_name_H-M   'P 1'
#
loop_
_entity.id
_entity.type
_entity.pdbx_description
1 polymer ?
#
loop_
_entity_poly.entity_id
_entity_poly.type
_entity_poly.pdbx_seq_one_letter_code
_entity_poly.pdbx_strand_id
1 'polypeptide(L)'
;MEMAKLFNNIQPHEITDQSDLVIIPHKYFVFVPTYVRGVQFDAYHRVDDSSLPENIEEMDTLTMNDELGYHHNYKNCLGLIGSGNRNFGVDCYCWTARHYHHKYGIPLIADYEIRGNLQEENIINHRMVKIWNRKTNYHVTFHPYKMINSRLAALEKKYGKDLQGKDI
;
A
#
# COMPACT_ATOMS: atom_id res chain seq x y z
N MET A 1 0.08 2.37 18.58
CA MET A 1 -0.72 2.79 17.41
C MET A 1 -0.92 4.30 17.51
N GLU A 2 0.05 5.09 17.03
CA GLU A 2 0.04 6.56 17.08
C GLU A 2 -0.22 7.21 15.71
N MET A 3 -0.70 6.45 14.71
CA MET A 3 -1.09 6.97 13.39
C MET A 3 -2.05 8.17 13.49
N ALA A 4 -2.93 8.17 14.50
CA ALA A 4 -3.89 9.23 14.77
C ALA A 4 -3.26 10.60 15.15
N LYS A 5 -1.97 10.66 15.52
CA LYS A 5 -1.30 11.91 15.93
C LYS A 5 -0.65 12.68 14.78
N LEU A 6 -0.38 12.02 13.66
CA LEU A 6 0.30 12.65 12.51
C LEU A 6 -0.66 13.39 11.59
N PHE A 7 -1.88 12.87 11.50
CA PHE A 7 -2.98 13.52 10.84
C PHE A 7 -4.06 13.74 11.88
N ASN A 8 -4.12 14.94 12.45
CA ASN A 8 -5.06 15.27 13.53
C ASN A 8 -6.55 15.05 13.17
N ASN A 9 -6.87 14.74 11.90
CA ASN A 9 -8.22 14.52 11.38
C ASN A 9 -8.30 13.34 10.36
N ILE A 10 -7.62 12.21 10.58
CA ILE A 10 -7.91 10.99 9.80
C ILE A 10 -9.12 10.27 10.41
N GLN A 11 -10.14 10.04 9.59
CA GLN A 11 -11.16 9.05 9.87
C GLN A 11 -10.82 7.76 9.10
N PRO A 12 -10.45 6.67 9.78
CA PRO A 12 -10.33 5.39 9.11
C PRO A 12 -11.72 4.98 8.60
N HIS A 13 -11.78 4.56 7.34
CA HIS A 13 -12.96 4.00 6.73
C HIS A 13 -12.69 2.53 6.43
N GLU A 14 -13.37 1.65 7.13
CA GLU A 14 -13.26 0.21 6.95
C GLU A 14 -14.25 -0.25 5.87
N ILE A 15 -13.76 -1.06 4.94
CA ILE A 15 -14.54 -1.66 3.86
C ILE A 15 -14.58 -3.17 4.11
N THR A 16 -15.77 -3.73 4.09
CA THR A 16 -16.06 -5.15 4.29
C THR A 16 -17.03 -5.61 3.20
N ASP A 17 -17.23 -6.91 3.06
CA ASP A 17 -18.23 -7.47 2.11
C ASP A 17 -19.68 -7.09 2.41
N GLN A 18 -19.93 -6.41 3.55
CA GLN A 18 -21.23 -5.86 3.93
C GLN A 18 -21.33 -4.35 3.72
N SER A 19 -20.24 -3.70 3.31
CA SER A 19 -20.22 -2.26 3.06
C SER A 19 -20.92 -1.94 1.74
N ASP A 20 -21.77 -0.91 1.75
CA ASP A 20 -22.24 -0.29 0.51
C ASP A 20 -21.08 0.44 -0.18
N LEU A 21 -21.07 0.42 -1.51
CA LEU A 21 -20.10 1.18 -2.30
C LEU A 21 -20.36 2.68 -2.20
N VAL A 22 -19.33 3.49 -1.96
CA VAL A 22 -19.46 4.94 -1.78
C VAL A 22 -18.63 5.73 -2.79
N ILE A 23 -19.09 6.91 -3.17
CA ILE A 23 -18.25 7.80 -3.97
C ILE A 23 -17.23 8.44 -3.02
N ILE A 24 -15.94 8.34 -3.34
CA ILE A 24 -14.84 8.92 -2.55
C ILE A 24 -14.30 10.16 -3.30
N PRO A 25 -14.83 11.37 -3.03
CA PRO A 25 -14.49 12.57 -3.80
C PRO A 25 -13.14 13.19 -3.42
N HIS A 26 -12.57 12.78 -2.28
CA HIS A 26 -11.34 13.33 -1.73
C HIS A 26 -10.16 12.36 -1.88
N LYS A 27 -8.93 12.88 -1.79
CA LYS A 27 -7.72 12.05 -1.86
C LYS A 27 -7.60 11.14 -0.64
N TYR A 28 -7.17 9.89 -0.86
CA TYR A 28 -7.07 8.85 0.17
C TYR A 28 -5.93 7.88 -0.11
N PHE A 29 -5.60 7.04 0.86
CA PHE A 29 -4.69 5.91 0.73
C PHE A 29 -5.46 4.63 1.05
N VAL A 30 -5.04 3.51 0.47
CA VAL A 30 -5.65 2.19 0.72
C VAL A 30 -4.66 1.29 1.44
N PHE A 31 -5.10 0.72 2.55
CA PHE A 31 -4.45 -0.40 3.20
C PHE A 31 -5.25 -1.65 2.83
N VAL A 32 -4.60 -2.65 2.23
CA VAL A 32 -5.27 -3.87 1.79
C VAL A 32 -4.46 -5.11 2.19
N PRO A 33 -5.04 -6.04 2.97
CA PRO A 33 -4.40 -7.32 3.26
C PRO A 33 -4.44 -8.22 2.03
N THR A 34 -3.60 -9.26 2.05
CA THR A 34 -3.59 -10.27 0.99
C THR A 34 -4.29 -11.53 1.43
N TYR A 35 -5.37 -11.86 0.74
CA TYR A 35 -6.05 -13.15 0.81
C TYR A 35 -6.17 -13.68 -0.61
N VAL A 36 -5.52 -14.81 -0.88
CA VAL A 36 -5.42 -15.37 -2.22
C VAL A 36 -5.49 -16.89 -2.20
N ARG A 37 -5.90 -17.46 -3.33
CA ARG A 37 -5.85 -18.91 -3.61
C ARG A 37 -5.08 -19.15 -4.90
N GLY A 38 -4.28 -20.22 -4.92
CA GLY A 38 -3.49 -20.60 -6.09
C GLY A 38 -2.40 -21.59 -5.70
N VAL A 39 -1.85 -22.31 -6.68
CA VAL A 39 -0.66 -23.15 -6.45
C VAL A 39 0.57 -22.23 -6.37
N GLN A 40 1.33 -22.29 -5.28
CA GLN A 40 2.66 -21.70 -5.25
C GLN A 40 3.46 -22.34 -6.38
N PHE A 41 3.87 -21.55 -7.38
CA PHE A 41 4.84 -22.05 -8.35
C PHE A 41 6.12 -22.43 -7.61
N ASP A 42 6.75 -23.50 -8.09
CA ASP A 42 8.06 -23.97 -7.68
C ASP A 42 9.01 -22.78 -7.53
N ALA A 43 9.79 -22.75 -6.44
CA ALA A 43 10.45 -21.61 -5.81
C ALA A 43 11.54 -20.89 -6.65
N TYR A 44 11.50 -21.05 -7.97
CA TYR A 44 12.50 -20.62 -8.93
C TYR A 44 12.02 -19.62 -9.98
N HIS A 45 10.72 -19.33 -10.08
CA HIS A 45 10.26 -18.23 -10.91
C HIS A 45 10.41 -16.92 -10.14
N ARG A 46 11.50 -16.20 -10.38
CA ARG A 46 11.58 -14.79 -10.04
C ARG A 46 10.64 -14.05 -10.97
N VAL A 47 9.38 -13.91 -10.55
CA VAL A 47 8.50 -12.92 -11.13
C VAL A 47 9.20 -11.60 -10.89
N ASP A 48 9.63 -10.93 -11.97
CA ASP A 48 10.01 -9.54 -11.82
C ASP A 48 8.80 -8.80 -11.25
N ASP A 49 9.02 -7.72 -10.49
CA ASP A 49 7.91 -6.96 -9.89
C ASP A 49 6.97 -6.34 -10.95
N SER A 50 7.19 -6.60 -12.25
CA SER A 50 6.39 -6.10 -13.36
C SER A 50 5.30 -7.06 -13.84
N SER A 51 5.25 -8.29 -13.34
CA SER A 51 4.21 -9.26 -13.70
C SER A 51 3.55 -9.89 -12.47
N LEU A 52 2.28 -10.27 -12.59
CA LEU A 52 1.54 -11.03 -11.58
C LEU A 52 1.42 -12.48 -12.04
N PRO A 53 1.56 -13.46 -11.14
CA PRO A 53 1.26 -14.84 -11.49
C PRO A 53 -0.21 -15.00 -11.94
N GLU A 54 -0.42 -15.61 -13.11
CA GLU A 54 -1.77 -15.81 -13.69
C GLU A 54 -2.62 -16.83 -12.91
N ASN A 55 -2.00 -17.63 -12.04
CA ASN A 55 -2.63 -18.71 -11.30
C ASN A 55 -2.96 -18.36 -9.84
N ILE A 56 -2.83 -17.08 -9.47
CA ILE A 56 -3.22 -16.56 -8.16
C ILE A 56 -4.53 -15.79 -8.33
N GLU A 57 -5.51 -16.14 -7.52
CA GLU A 57 -6.83 -15.52 -7.47
C GLU A 57 -7.03 -14.83 -6.12
N GLU A 58 -7.59 -13.61 -6.17
CA GLU A 58 -7.96 -12.84 -4.98
C GLU A 58 -9.19 -13.44 -4.28
N MET A 59 -9.16 -13.45 -2.95
CA MET A 59 -10.30 -13.84 -2.11
C MET A 59 -10.50 -12.80 -1.01
N ASP A 60 -11.70 -12.75 -0.43
CA ASP A 60 -12.06 -12.02 0.80
C ASP A 60 -11.71 -10.50 0.85
N THR A 61 -11.25 -9.94 -0.27
CA THR A 61 -10.83 -8.53 -0.43
C THR A 61 -11.45 -7.88 -1.67
N LEU A 62 -12.28 -8.61 -2.40
CA LEU A 62 -12.91 -8.19 -3.66
C LEU A 62 -13.74 -6.91 -3.50
N THR A 63 -14.35 -6.68 -2.34
CA THR A 63 -15.10 -5.45 -2.07
C THR A 63 -14.23 -4.20 -2.18
N MET A 64 -12.94 -4.26 -1.81
CA MET A 64 -12.02 -3.13 -2.04
C MET A 64 -11.76 -2.90 -3.52
N ASN A 65 -11.66 -3.98 -4.32
CA ASN A 65 -11.55 -3.86 -5.77
C ASN A 65 -12.80 -3.19 -6.37
N ASP A 66 -13.99 -3.57 -5.91
CA ASP A 66 -15.25 -2.99 -6.35
C ASP A 66 -15.36 -1.52 -5.93
N GLU A 67 -14.96 -1.18 -4.70
CA GLU A 67 -14.90 0.20 -4.21
C GLU A 67 -13.97 1.07 -5.05
N LEU A 68 -12.78 0.58 -5.39
CA LEU A 68 -11.82 1.29 -6.25
C LEU A 68 -12.40 1.54 -7.66
N GLY A 69 -13.12 0.57 -8.21
CA GLY A 69 -13.77 0.68 -9.52
C GLY A 69 -14.99 1.59 -9.51
N TYR A 70 -15.73 1.62 -8.40
CA TYR A 70 -16.98 2.36 -8.26
C TYR A 70 -16.77 3.85 -8.50
N HIS A 71 -17.50 4.40 -9.47
CA HIS A 71 -17.37 5.80 -9.93
C HIS A 71 -15.93 6.28 -10.18
N HIS A 72 -15.02 5.37 -10.54
CA HIS A 72 -13.59 5.66 -10.72
C HIS A 72 -12.90 6.21 -9.47
N ASN A 73 -13.28 5.75 -8.28
CA ASN A 73 -12.64 6.11 -7.01
C ASN A 73 -11.12 5.96 -7.05
N TYR A 74 -10.60 4.97 -7.79
CA TYR A 74 -9.16 4.75 -8.00
C TYR A 74 -8.39 6.00 -8.44
N LYS A 75 -9.02 6.96 -9.14
CA LYS A 75 -8.39 8.23 -9.55
C LYS A 75 -8.06 9.17 -8.36
N ASN A 76 -8.71 8.95 -7.23
CA ASN A 76 -8.48 9.69 -5.99
C ASN A 76 -7.55 8.95 -5.01
N CYS A 77 -7.25 7.68 -5.27
CA CYS A 77 -6.28 6.94 -4.48
C CYS A 77 -4.85 7.43 -4.76
N LEU A 78 -4.16 7.86 -3.71
CA LEU A 78 -2.79 8.38 -3.79
C LEU A 78 -1.72 7.29 -3.65
N GLY A 79 -2.10 6.11 -3.16
CA GLY A 79 -1.17 5.00 -2.98
C GLY A 79 -1.78 3.80 -2.26
N LEU A 80 -1.25 2.63 -2.61
CA LEU A 80 -1.57 1.34 -2.01
C LEU A 80 -0.51 0.97 -0.98
N ILE A 81 -0.96 0.45 0.16
CA ILE A 81 -0.12 -0.16 1.19
C ILE A 81 -0.61 -1.61 1.35
N GLY A 82 0.24 -2.57 0.97
CA GLY A 82 -0.08 -3.99 1.08
C GLY A 82 0.27 -4.57 2.45
N SER A 83 -0.60 -5.43 3.00
CA SER A 83 -0.21 -6.35 4.08
C SER A 83 -0.13 -7.77 3.56
N GLY A 84 0.85 -8.52 4.05
CA GLY A 84 1.04 -9.92 3.68
C GLY A 84 1.80 -10.71 4.72
N ASN A 85 2.12 -11.96 4.37
CA ASN A 85 2.93 -12.85 5.21
C ASN A 85 3.96 -13.54 4.31
N ARG A 86 5.26 -13.33 4.60
CA ARG A 86 6.36 -13.78 3.74
C ARG A 86 6.47 -15.30 3.69
N ASN A 87 5.86 -16.02 4.63
CA ASN A 87 5.79 -17.48 4.60
C ASN A 87 5.00 -18.02 3.39
N PHE A 88 4.18 -17.19 2.73
CA PHE A 88 3.50 -17.56 1.50
C PHE A 88 4.34 -17.33 0.23
N GLY A 89 5.62 -16.96 0.36
CA GLY A 89 6.51 -16.74 -0.76
C GLY A 89 6.38 -15.36 -1.39
N VAL A 90 7.34 -15.00 -2.23
CA VAL A 90 7.41 -13.68 -2.88
C VAL A 90 6.23 -13.43 -3.82
N ASP A 91 5.73 -14.49 -4.45
CA ASP A 91 4.63 -14.42 -5.41
C ASP A 91 3.32 -14.02 -4.75
N CYS A 92 3.04 -14.55 -3.54
CA CYS A 92 1.83 -14.24 -2.80
C CYS A 92 1.98 -13.05 -1.84
N TYR A 93 3.21 -12.63 -1.49
CA TYR A 93 3.40 -11.53 -0.55
C TYR A 93 2.88 -10.21 -1.13
N CYS A 94 1.92 -9.59 -0.43
CA CYS A 94 1.28 -8.34 -0.82
C CYS A 94 0.63 -8.37 -2.22
N TRP A 95 0.23 -9.57 -2.69
CA TRP A 95 -0.26 -9.78 -4.04
C TRP A 95 -1.48 -8.89 -4.35
N THR A 96 -2.45 -8.74 -3.44
CA THR A 96 -3.65 -7.93 -3.68
C THR A 96 -3.31 -6.46 -3.98
N ALA A 97 -2.36 -5.88 -3.24
CA ALA A 97 -1.90 -4.52 -3.50
C ALA A 97 -1.15 -4.41 -4.84
N ARG A 98 -0.35 -5.41 -5.22
CA ARG A 98 0.30 -5.47 -6.54
C ARG A 98 -0.75 -5.62 -7.65
N HIS A 99 -1.78 -6.45 -7.44
CA HIS A 99 -2.91 -6.61 -8.34
C HIS A 99 -3.60 -5.27 -8.63
N TYR A 100 -3.95 -4.52 -7.60
CA TYR A 100 -4.59 -3.22 -7.77
C TYR A 100 -3.65 -2.19 -8.41
N HIS A 101 -2.34 -2.25 -8.13
CA HIS A 101 -1.35 -1.44 -8.82
C HIS A 101 -1.37 -1.69 -10.33
N HIS A 102 -1.31 -2.95 -10.77
CA HIS A 102 -1.35 -3.31 -12.18
C HIS A 102 -2.68 -2.95 -12.85
N LYS A 103 -3.81 -3.18 -12.15
CA LYS A 103 -5.15 -2.93 -12.66
C LYS A 103 -5.48 -1.44 -12.83
N TYR A 104 -5.13 -0.62 -11.83
CA TYR A 104 -5.56 0.79 -11.77
C TYR A 104 -4.43 1.80 -11.98
N GLY A 105 -3.16 1.37 -12.01
CA GLY A 105 -2.00 2.25 -12.09
C GLY A 105 -1.73 3.07 -10.83
N ILE A 106 -2.37 2.73 -9.70
CA ILE A 106 -2.15 3.39 -8.40
C ILE A 106 -0.75 3.01 -7.89
N PRO A 107 0.09 3.94 -7.43
CA PRO A 107 1.42 3.59 -6.94
C PRO A 107 1.37 2.67 -5.71
N LEU A 108 2.19 1.62 -5.69
CA LEU A 108 2.43 0.81 -4.49
C LEU A 108 3.49 1.51 -3.64
N ILE A 109 3.06 2.14 -2.54
CA ILE A 109 3.93 3.05 -1.79
C ILE A 109 4.59 2.39 -0.60
N ALA A 110 4.10 1.26 -0.10
CA ALA A 110 4.71 0.51 0.98
C ALA A 110 4.08 -0.89 1.11
N ASP A 111 4.74 -1.74 1.90
CA ASP A 111 4.21 -3.01 2.37
C ASP A 111 4.57 -3.21 3.86
N TYR A 112 3.85 -4.11 4.53
CA TYR A 112 4.19 -4.56 5.88
C TYR A 112 3.75 -6.00 6.12
N GLU A 113 4.42 -6.68 7.06
CA GLU A 113 4.11 -8.07 7.37
C GLU A 113 3.15 -8.21 8.56
N ILE A 114 2.03 -8.90 8.34
CA ILE A 114 0.98 -9.19 9.33
C ILE A 114 0.45 -7.89 9.97
N ARG A 115 0.95 -7.55 11.17
CA ARG A 115 0.57 -6.36 11.94
C ARG A 115 1.54 -5.20 11.78
N GLY A 116 2.65 -5.42 11.10
CA GLY A 116 3.75 -4.49 10.95
C GLY A 116 4.62 -4.35 12.21
N ASN A 117 5.70 -3.61 12.06
CA ASN A 117 6.57 -3.18 13.14
C ASN A 117 6.82 -1.65 13.09
N LEU A 118 7.50 -1.11 14.10
CA LEU A 118 7.75 0.34 14.21
C LEU A 118 8.54 0.91 13.02
N GLN A 119 9.44 0.13 12.42
CA GLN A 119 10.18 0.56 11.25
C GLN A 119 9.27 0.68 10.02
N GLU A 120 8.40 -0.31 9.79
CA GLU A 120 7.41 -0.27 8.70
C GLU A 120 6.41 0.88 8.89
N GLU A 121 5.91 1.07 10.12
CA GLU A 121 5.04 2.22 10.48
C GLU A 121 5.70 3.57 10.13
N ASN A 122 6.97 3.74 10.49
CA ASN A 122 7.72 4.97 10.19
C ASN A 122 7.88 5.20 8.68
N ILE A 123 8.15 4.14 7.90
CA ILE A 123 8.29 4.22 6.43
C ILE A 123 6.96 4.59 5.78
N ILE A 124 5.89 3.90 6.16
CA ILE A 124 4.54 4.12 5.65
C ILE A 124 4.14 5.58 5.90
N ASN A 125 4.28 6.04 7.15
CA ASN A 125 3.94 7.42 7.52
C ASN A 125 4.76 8.46 6.75
N HIS A 126 6.07 8.28 6.66
CA HIS A 126 6.94 9.19 5.93
C HIS A 126 6.50 9.31 4.46
N ARG A 127 6.26 8.17 3.79
CA ARG A 127 5.84 8.14 2.39
C ARG A 127 4.45 8.74 2.19
N MET A 128 3.48 8.40 3.03
CA MET A 128 2.13 8.99 2.98
C MET A 128 2.18 10.51 3.12
N VAL A 129 2.89 11.04 4.11
CA VAL A 129 3.01 12.50 4.31
C VAL A 129 3.70 13.17 3.13
N LYS A 130 4.80 12.61 2.64
CA LYS A 130 5.52 13.13 1.47
C LYS A 130 4.63 13.19 0.23
N ILE A 131 3.86 12.14 -0.03
CA ILE A 131 2.94 12.07 -1.19
C ILE A 131 1.78 13.05 -0.99
N TRP A 132 1.17 13.07 0.19
CA TRP A 132 0.07 13.96 0.52
C TRP A 132 0.45 15.44 0.31
N ASN A 133 1.59 15.86 0.84
CA ASN A 133 2.08 17.24 0.73
C ASN A 133 2.42 17.66 -0.71
N ARG A 134 2.65 16.71 -1.61
CA ARG A 134 2.94 17.00 -3.02
C ARG A 134 1.71 16.94 -3.91
N LYS A 135 0.74 16.09 -3.57
CA LYS A 135 -0.46 15.85 -4.38
C LYS A 135 -1.67 16.65 -3.89
N THR A 136 -1.56 17.33 -2.75
CA THR A 136 -2.62 18.16 -2.17
C THR A 136 -2.06 19.52 -1.76
N ASN A 137 -2.95 20.49 -1.57
CA ASN A 137 -2.61 21.82 -1.06
C ASN A 137 -2.53 21.88 0.48
N TYR A 138 -2.66 20.73 1.16
CA TYR A 138 -2.61 20.65 2.62
C TYR A 138 -1.25 20.15 3.07
N HIS A 139 -0.59 20.91 3.92
CA HIS A 139 0.71 20.54 4.46
C HIS A 139 0.54 19.83 5.81
N VAL A 140 0.99 18.58 5.87
CA VAL A 140 1.06 17.77 7.07
C VAL A 140 2.51 17.69 7.51
N THR A 141 2.80 18.06 8.76
CA THR A 141 4.14 18.01 9.34
C THR A 141 4.36 16.68 10.04
N PHE A 142 5.21 15.81 9.48
CA PHE A 142 5.61 14.56 10.13
C PHE A 142 6.71 14.82 11.16
N HIS A 143 6.43 14.53 12.42
CA HIS A 143 7.46 14.46 13.47
C HIS A 143 7.82 12.99 13.66
N PRO A 144 8.95 12.50 13.12
CA PRO A 144 9.36 11.11 13.30
C PRO A 144 9.47 10.80 14.79
N TYR A 145 8.78 9.75 15.24
CA TYR A 145 8.95 9.23 16.60
C TYR A 145 10.37 8.67 16.71
N LYS A 146 11.32 9.48 17.21
CA LYS A 146 12.72 9.15 17.53
C LYS A 146 13.26 7.92 16.77
N MET A 147 13.56 8.06 15.48
CA MET A 147 14.55 7.32 14.67
C MET A 147 14.17 7.37 13.19
N ILE A 148 14.66 8.40 12.47
CA ILE A 148 15.09 8.14 11.09
C ILE A 148 16.40 7.37 11.26
N ASN A 149 16.33 6.04 11.22
CA ASN A 149 17.51 5.20 11.16
C ASN A 149 18.38 5.71 9.99
N SER A 150 19.67 5.93 10.21
CA SER A 150 20.61 6.39 9.18
C SER A 150 20.56 5.52 7.91
N ARG A 151 20.12 4.26 8.03
CA ARG A 151 19.81 3.36 6.93
C ARG A 151 18.66 3.84 6.04
N LEU A 152 17.60 4.42 6.58
CA LEU A 152 16.47 4.96 5.81
C LEU A 152 16.88 6.18 4.99
N ALA A 153 17.60 7.13 5.61
CA ALA A 153 18.22 8.25 4.89
C ALA A 153 19.22 7.78 3.82
N ALA A 154 19.98 6.71 4.08
CA ALA A 154 20.87 6.11 3.10
C ALA A 154 20.11 5.38 1.98
N LEU A 155 18.98 4.74 2.26
CA LEU A 155 18.10 4.13 1.26
C LEU A 155 17.42 5.19 0.40
N GLU A 156 17.00 6.32 0.97
CA GLU A 156 16.45 7.46 0.22
C GLU A 156 17.51 8.14 -0.64
N LYS A 157 18.74 8.31 -0.12
CA LYS A 157 19.87 8.84 -0.90
C LYS A 157 20.33 7.88 -2.00
N LYS A 158 20.28 6.57 -1.74
CA LYS A 158 20.72 5.53 -2.68
C LYS A 158 19.67 5.21 -3.73
N TYR A 159 18.40 5.17 -3.34
CA TYR A 159 17.33 4.74 -4.22
C TYR A 159 16.45 5.87 -4.67
N GLY A 160 16.18 6.96 -3.92
CA GLY A 160 15.39 8.10 -4.40
C GLY A 160 13.98 7.76 -4.93
N LYS A 161 13.58 6.48 -4.80
CA LYS A 161 12.63 5.82 -5.66
C LYS A 161 11.72 4.91 -4.84
N ASP A 162 10.50 4.70 -5.32
CA ASP A 162 9.50 3.78 -4.75
C ASP A 162 10.00 2.33 -4.79
N LEU A 163 9.18 1.39 -4.31
CA LEU A 163 9.53 -0.04 -4.29
C LEU A 163 9.84 -0.61 -5.69
N GLN A 164 9.43 0.10 -6.75
CA GLN A 164 9.64 -0.25 -8.15
C GLN A 164 10.80 0.53 -8.80
N GLY A 165 11.54 1.35 -8.04
CA GLY A 165 12.66 2.11 -8.59
C GLY A 165 12.24 3.33 -9.42
N LYS A 166 11.06 3.92 -9.22
CA LYS A 166 10.62 5.20 -9.81
C LYS A 166 10.76 6.34 -8.82
N ASP A 167 11.23 7.51 -9.25
CA ASP A 167 11.52 8.62 -8.33
C ASP A 167 10.27 8.97 -7.52
N ILE A 168 10.41 9.00 -6.19
CA ILE A 168 9.33 9.46 -5.30
C ILE A 168 9.30 10.97 -5.35
#